data_AF-A0A9D5TK18-F1
#
_entry.id   AF-A0A9D5TK18-F1
#
_cell.length_a   1.000
_cell.length_b   1.000
_cell.length_c   1.000
_cell.angle_alpha   90.00
_cell.angle_beta   90.00
_cell.angle_gamma   90.00
#
_symmetry.space_group_name_H-M   'P 1'
#
loop_
_entity.id
_entity.type
_entity.pdbx_description
1 polymer ?
#
loop_
_entity_poly.entity_id
_entity_poly.type
_entity_poly.pdbx_seq_one_letter_code
_entity_poly.pdbx_strand_id
1 'polypeptide(L)'
;MNLPDFFPADIFNSITSIFGGGAVEVTVTYEALEEAAGDALERIGVMQGRCEELRDYNNRFPDLWDSEACEQTVRRLREKIEALEQMLLKFRKHAENLQQIAQKYITTAGQISGDVQGLSSDVIV
;
A
#
# COMPACT_ATOMS: atom_id res chain seq x y z
N MET A 1 -18.18 -1.36 15.43
CA MET A 1 -16.74 -1.59 15.18
C MET A 1 -16.42 -0.82 13.92
N ASN A 2 -15.87 0.39 14.07
CA ASN A 2 -15.67 1.32 12.97
C ASN A 2 -14.42 0.91 12.20
N LEU A 3 -14.55 0.77 10.88
CA LEU A 3 -13.41 0.60 9.99
C LEU A 3 -12.51 1.83 10.12
N PRO A 4 -11.18 1.66 10.21
CA PRO A 4 -10.27 2.80 10.20
C PRO A 4 -10.36 3.52 8.85
N ASP A 5 -10.40 4.86 8.90
CA ASP A 5 -10.40 5.79 7.79
C ASP A 5 -9.14 5.64 6.92
N PHE A 6 -9.11 4.58 6.10
CA PHE A 6 -8.02 4.28 5.18
C PHE A 6 -8.10 5.11 3.88
N PHE A 7 -9.22 5.79 3.64
CA PHE A 7 -9.46 6.56 2.42
C PHE A 7 -9.76 8.02 2.77
N PRO A 8 -9.09 9.00 2.14
CA PRO A 8 -9.41 10.41 2.33
C PRO A 8 -10.84 10.70 1.89
N ALA A 9 -11.59 11.43 2.73
CA ALA A 9 -13.00 11.76 2.54
C ALA A 9 -13.30 12.52 1.24
N ASP A 10 -12.27 13.14 0.65
CA ASP A 10 -12.38 13.91 -0.59
C ASP A 10 -12.64 13.03 -1.83
N ILE A 11 -12.35 11.73 -1.77
CA ILE A 11 -12.71 10.77 -2.82
C ILE A 11 -14.24 10.55 -2.86
N PHE A 12 -14.92 10.62 -1.71
CA PHE A 12 -16.34 10.31 -1.61
C PHE A 12 -17.26 11.51 -1.86
N ASN A 13 -16.79 12.74 -1.63
CA ASN A 13 -17.64 13.92 -1.74
C ASN A 13 -17.97 14.35 -3.18
N SER A 14 -17.33 13.76 -4.20
CA SER A 14 -17.69 13.98 -5.61
C SER A 14 -18.84 13.08 -6.11
N ILE A 15 -19.44 12.25 -5.25
CA ILE A 15 -20.29 11.11 -5.68
C ILE A 15 -21.80 11.42 -5.67
N THR A 16 -22.28 12.48 -5.02
CA THR A 16 -23.72 12.57 -4.67
C THR A 16 -24.64 13.31 -5.64
N SER A 17 -24.19 13.87 -6.77
CA SER A 17 -25.10 14.71 -7.58
C SER A 17 -25.38 14.27 -9.03
N ILE A 18 -24.77 13.22 -9.58
CA ILE A 18 -24.85 13.03 -11.04
C ILE A 18 -25.78 11.91 -11.52
N PHE A 19 -26.06 10.82 -10.78
CA PHE A 19 -26.92 9.77 -11.36
C PHE A 19 -27.83 9.07 -10.35
N GLY A 20 -29.14 9.22 -10.56
CA GLY A 20 -30.12 8.27 -10.07
C GLY A 20 -29.84 6.88 -10.66
N GLY A 21 -29.73 5.87 -9.79
CA GLY A 21 -29.81 4.45 -10.15
C GLY A 21 -28.61 3.81 -10.89
N GLY A 22 -27.45 4.47 -10.99
CA GLY A 22 -26.30 4.00 -11.78
C GLY A 22 -25.22 3.30 -10.94
N ALA A 23 -24.66 2.21 -11.47
CA ALA A 23 -23.47 1.57 -10.94
C ALA A 23 -22.35 2.61 -10.69
N VAL A 24 -21.73 2.56 -9.51
CA VAL A 24 -20.58 3.42 -9.20
C VAL A 24 -19.40 2.94 -10.03
N GLU A 25 -19.17 3.58 -11.17
CA GLU A 25 -17.91 3.48 -11.90
C GLU A 25 -16.85 4.27 -11.12
N VAL A 26 -16.05 3.57 -10.32
CA VAL A 26 -14.84 4.15 -9.75
C VAL A 26 -13.78 4.17 -10.85
N THR A 27 -13.61 5.31 -11.51
CA THR A 27 -12.52 5.50 -12.47
C THR A 27 -11.20 5.63 -11.70
N VAL A 28 -10.55 4.49 -11.45
CA VAL A 28 -9.22 4.46 -10.85
C VAL A 28 -8.21 4.80 -11.93
N THR A 29 -7.57 5.96 -11.84
CA THR A 29 -6.48 6.34 -12.74
C THR A 29 -5.19 5.64 -12.33
N TYR A 30 -4.29 5.39 -13.29
CA TYR A 30 -3.02 4.73 -12.98
C TYR A 30 -2.14 5.61 -12.08
N GLU A 31 -2.23 6.94 -12.20
CA GLU A 31 -1.54 7.89 -11.33
C GLU A 31 -1.95 7.75 -9.87
N ALA A 32 -3.26 7.62 -9.60
CA ALA A 32 -3.76 7.44 -8.23
C ALA A 32 -3.30 6.11 -7.60
N LEU A 33 -3.14 5.07 -8.42
CA LEU A 33 -2.60 3.77 -7.98
C LEU A 33 -1.10 3.85 -7.68
N GLU A 34 -0.34 4.57 -8.50
CA GLU A 34 1.10 4.80 -8.25
C GLU A 34 1.33 5.63 -7.00
N GLU A 35 0.57 6.71 -6.81
CA GLU A 35 0.64 7.58 -5.62
C GLU A 35 0.31 6.79 -4.35
N ALA A 36 -0.81 6.06 -4.33
CA ALA A 36 -1.20 5.25 -3.18
C ALA A 36 -0.18 4.15 -2.86
N ALA A 37 0.44 3.56 -3.88
CA ALA A 37 1.51 2.59 -3.67
C ALA A 37 2.79 3.23 -3.12
N GLY A 38 3.16 4.42 -3.61
CA GLY A 38 4.29 5.21 -3.11
C GLY A 38 4.13 5.54 -1.63
N ASP A 39 2.98 6.11 -1.26
CA ASP A 39 2.63 6.43 0.14
C ASP A 39 2.67 5.21 1.06
N ALA A 40 2.17 4.07 0.58
CA ALA A 40 2.22 2.83 1.32
C ALA A 40 3.67 2.37 1.55
N LEU A 41 4.53 2.44 0.52
CA LEU A 41 5.93 2.05 0.61
C LEU A 41 6.73 2.96 1.56
N GLU A 42 6.47 4.27 1.54
CA GLU A 42 7.11 5.22 2.45
C GLU A 42 6.76 4.89 3.92
N ARG A 43 5.47 4.72 4.20
CA ARG A 43 4.98 4.37 5.55
C ARG A 43 5.53 3.03 6.02
N ILE A 44 5.64 2.04 5.12
CA ILE A 44 6.28 0.76 5.43
C ILE A 44 7.74 0.99 5.83
N GLY A 45 8.48 1.82 5.10
CA GLY A 45 9.87 2.15 5.42
C GLY A 45 10.04 2.75 6.81
N VAL A 46 9.20 3.73 7.17
CA VAL A 46 9.18 4.32 8.53
C VAL A 46 8.92 3.26 9.60
N MET A 47 7.98 2.35 9.34
CA MET A 47 7.62 1.31 10.31
C MET A 47 8.69 0.23 10.44
N GLN A 48 9.43 -0.07 9.37
CA GLN A 48 10.60 -0.95 9.42
C GLN A 48 11.69 -0.36 10.31
N GLY A 49 11.99 0.93 10.18
CA GLY A 49 12.95 1.61 11.08
C GLY A 49 12.53 1.53 12.54
N ARG A 50 11.23 1.70 12.85
CA ARG A 50 10.72 1.53 14.22
C ARG A 50 10.84 0.10 14.74
N CYS A 51 10.66 -0.91 13.89
CA CYS A 51 10.87 -2.31 14.27
C CYS A 51 12.35 -2.59 14.60
N GLU A 52 13.28 -2.00 13.86
CA GLU A 52 14.72 -2.08 14.15
C GLU A 52 15.06 -1.40 15.47
N GLU A 53 14.57 -0.19 15.71
CA GLU A 53 14.73 0.50 17.00
C GLU A 53 14.23 -0.36 18.17
N LEU A 54 13.02 -0.91 18.05
CA LEU A 54 12.44 -1.78 19.07
C LEU A 54 13.27 -3.04 19.30
N ARG A 55 13.86 -3.62 18.25
CA ARG A 55 14.74 -4.78 18.36
C ARG A 55 16.01 -4.43 19.12
N ASP A 56 16.62 -3.29 18.83
CA ASP A 56 17.81 -2.81 19.52
C ASP A 56 17.52 -2.55 21.00
N TYR A 57 16.40 -1.91 21.33
CA TYR A 57 15.95 -1.76 22.72
C TYR A 57 15.75 -3.11 23.40
N ASN A 58 15.08 -4.04 22.73
CA ASN A 58 14.79 -5.37 23.28
C ASN A 58 16.07 -6.18 23.54
N ASN A 59 17.11 -5.98 22.74
CA ASN A 59 18.40 -6.65 22.91
C ASN A 59 19.22 -6.06 24.07
N ARG A 60 19.07 -4.77 24.36
CA ARG A 60 19.75 -4.07 25.46
C ARG A 60 19.04 -4.20 26.81
N PHE A 61 17.77 -4.61 26.78
CA PHE A 61 16.93 -4.68 27.98
C PHE A 61 17.42 -5.68 29.05
N PRO A 62 17.90 -6.89 28.68
CA PRO A 62 18.47 -7.84 29.65
C PRO A 62 19.68 -7.30 30.41
N ASP A 63 20.52 -6.47 29.78
CA ASP A 63 21.71 -5.89 30.42
C ASP A 63 21.37 -4.90 31.55
N LEU A 64 20.14 -4.36 31.53
CA LEU A 64 19.64 -3.39 32.50
C LEU A 64 18.79 -4.04 33.60
N TRP A 65 18.18 -5.19 33.30
CA TRP A 65 17.31 -5.89 34.22
C TRP A 65 17.37 -7.40 34.01
N ASP A 66 18.10 -8.09 34.88
CA ASP A 66 18.22 -9.54 34.86
C ASP A 66 17.18 -10.19 35.79
N SER A 67 16.07 -10.64 35.22
CA SER A 67 15.03 -11.39 35.93
C SER A 67 14.19 -12.24 34.99
N GLU A 68 13.52 -13.27 35.51
CA GLU A 68 12.58 -14.10 34.75
C GLU A 68 11.45 -13.27 34.10
N ALA A 69 10.99 -12.22 34.79
CA ALA A 69 10.01 -11.28 34.25
C ALA A 69 10.55 -10.49 33.04
N CYS A 70 11.83 -10.13 33.07
CA CYS A 70 12.51 -9.50 31.93
C CYS A 70 12.61 -10.48 30.76
N GLU A 71 13.05 -11.72 30.98
CA GLU A 71 13.15 -12.73 29.92
C GLU A 71 11.80 -12.97 29.22
N GLN A 72 10.71 -13.09 29.99
CA GLN A 72 9.37 -13.24 29.43
C GLN A 72 8.94 -12.01 28.62
N THR A 73 9.28 -10.81 29.09
CA THR A 73 8.98 -9.56 28.40
C THR A 73 9.74 -9.45 27.08
N VAL A 74 11.03 -9.75 27.10
CA VAL A 74 11.91 -9.72 25.92
C VAL A 74 11.45 -10.72 24.87
N ARG A 75 11.03 -11.91 25.30
CA ARG A 75 10.46 -12.93 24.42
C ARG A 75 9.17 -12.46 23.76
N ARG A 76 8.21 -11.94 24.55
CA ARG A 76 6.94 -11.43 24.02
C ARG A 76 7.13 -10.26 23.07
N LEU A 77 8.07 -9.36 23.37
CA LEU A 77 8.39 -8.23 22.49
C LEU A 77 8.98 -8.72 21.17
N ARG A 78 9.87 -9.72 21.21
CA ARG A 78 10.43 -10.34 20.00
C ARG A 78 9.34 -10.94 19.11
N GLU A 79 8.42 -11.71 19.67
CA GLU A 79 7.29 -12.30 18.94
C GLU A 79 6.39 -11.24 18.30
N LYS A 80 6.16 -10.12 18.99
CA LYS A 80 5.39 -8.98 18.44
C LYS A 80 6.13 -8.27 17.30
N ILE A 81 7.44 -8.08 17.42
CA ILE A 81 8.26 -7.47 16.36
C ILE A 81 8.20 -8.36 15.12
N GLU A 82 8.39 -9.67 15.26
CA GLU A 82 8.29 -10.62 14.14
C GLU A 82 6.90 -10.58 13.47
N ALA A 83 5.82 -10.54 14.27
CA ALA A 83 4.47 -10.43 13.74
C ALA A 83 4.24 -9.12 12.95
N LEU A 84 4.79 -8.00 13.43
CA LEU A 84 4.74 -6.71 12.73
C LEU A 84 5.51 -6.76 11.42
N GLU A 85 6.71 -7.34 11.40
CA GLU A 85 7.52 -7.48 10.19
C GLU A 85 6.81 -8.34 9.12
N GLN A 86 6.17 -9.43 9.53
CA GLN A 86 5.36 -10.25 8.63
C GLN A 86 4.16 -9.48 8.06
N MET A 87 3.55 -8.60 8.85
CA MET A 87 2.47 -7.73 8.38
C MET A 87 2.98 -6.68 7.38
N LEU A 88 4.13 -6.05 7.67
CA LEU A 88 4.78 -5.09 6.77
C LEU A 88 5.16 -5.73 5.43
N LEU A 89 5.62 -6.99 5.45
CA LEU A 89 5.90 -7.74 4.22
C LEU A 89 4.64 -7.92 3.35
N LYS A 90 3.49 -8.22 3.96
CA LYS A 90 2.22 -8.32 3.24
C LYS A 90 1.81 -6.98 2.64
N PHE A 91 1.95 -5.89 3.38
CA PHE A 91 1.64 -4.55 2.87
C PHE A 91 2.58 -4.15 1.73
N ARG A 92 3.87 -4.47 1.80
CA ARG A 92 4.83 -4.24 0.71
C ARG A 92 4.38 -4.97 -0.56
N LYS A 93 4.03 -6.25 -0.44
CA LYS A 93 3.53 -7.04 -1.57
C LYS A 93 2.25 -6.43 -2.18
N HIS A 94 1.37 -5.87 -1.36
CA HIS A 94 0.17 -5.19 -1.87
C HIS A 94 0.51 -3.90 -2.62
N ALA A 95 1.43 -3.09 -2.11
CA ALA A 95 1.89 -1.89 -2.80
C ALA A 95 2.57 -2.22 -4.14
N GLU A 96 3.43 -3.24 -4.18
CA GLU A 96 4.05 -3.73 -5.42
C GLU A 96 3.00 -4.21 -6.45
N ASN A 97 1.96 -4.91 -5.99
CA ASN A 97 0.86 -5.34 -6.86
C ASN A 97 0.11 -4.14 -7.46
N LEU A 98 -0.11 -3.07 -6.68
CA LEU A 98 -0.76 -1.85 -7.16
C LEU A 98 0.08 -1.16 -8.25
N GLN A 99 1.39 -1.08 -8.08
CA GLN A 99 2.30 -0.57 -9.11
C GLN A 99 2.27 -1.43 -10.39
N GLN A 100 2.25 -2.75 -10.25
CA GLN A 100 2.14 -3.64 -11.41
C GLN A 100 0.81 -3.46 -12.16
N ILE A 101 -0.29 -3.22 -11.43
CA ILE A 101 -1.58 -2.95 -12.03
C ILE A 101 -1.54 -1.62 -12.79
N ALA A 102 -1.03 -0.55 -12.17
CA ALA A 102 -0.86 0.75 -12.81
C ALA A 102 -0.02 0.66 -14.09
N GLN A 103 1.12 -0.03 -14.03
CA GLN A 103 2.00 -0.23 -15.19
C GLN A 103 1.34 -1.03 -16.32
N LYS A 104 0.49 -2.01 -15.98
CA LYS A 104 -0.30 -2.75 -16.98
C LYS A 104 -1.30 -1.83 -17.66
N TYR A 105 -1.99 -0.97 -16.90
CA TYR A 105 -2.91 0.03 -17.48
C TYR A 105 -2.17 0.96 -18.45
N ILE A 106 -1.00 1.48 -18.08
CA ILE A 106 -0.18 2.33 -18.96
C ILE A 106 0.19 1.58 -20.25
N THR A 107 0.68 0.33 -20.12
CA THR A 107 1.08 -0.49 -21.27
C THR A 107 -0.09 -0.76 -22.20
N THR A 108 -1.25 -1.15 -21.66
CA THR A 108 -2.45 -1.43 -22.44
C THR A 108 -3.01 -0.16 -23.10
N ALA A 109 -3.02 0.97 -22.40
CA ALA A 109 -3.42 2.25 -22.98
C ALA A 109 -2.49 2.67 -24.13
N GLY A 110 -1.18 2.48 -23.97
CA GLY A 110 -0.19 2.71 -25.03
C GLY A 110 -0.40 1.80 -26.25
N GLN A 111 -0.68 0.51 -26.03
CA GLN A 111 -1.01 -0.44 -27.10
C GLN A 111 -2.27 -0.03 -27.86
N ILE A 112 -3.35 0.29 -27.15
CA ILE A 112 -4.60 0.76 -27.77
C ILE A 112 -4.36 2.05 -28.57
N SER A 113 -3.61 3.00 -28.03
CA SER A 113 -3.26 4.23 -28.75
C SER A 113 -2.45 3.94 -30.02
N GLY A 114 -1.52 2.97 -29.96
CA GLY A 114 -0.74 2.53 -31.12
C GLY A 114 -1.61 1.86 -32.19
N ASP A 115 -2.53 0.97 -31.77
CA ASP A 115 -3.45 0.28 -32.67
C ASP A 115 -4.44 1.26 -33.33
N VAL A 116 -4.93 2.25 -32.59
CA VAL A 116 -5.81 3.31 -33.13
C VAL A 116 -5.04 4.22 -34.10
N GLN A 117 -3.78 4.57 -33.82
CA GLN A 117 -2.95 5.31 -34.76
C GLN A 117 -2.62 4.49 -36.00
N GLY A 118 -2.39 3.18 -35.86
CA GLY A 118 -2.20 2.25 -36.96
C GLY A 118 -3.44 2.16 -37.87
N LEU A 119 -4.63 2.01 -37.28
CA LEU A 119 -5.90 2.04 -38.00
C LEU A 119 -6.14 3.39 -38.69
N SER A 120 -5.76 4.50 -38.06
CA SER A 120 -5.83 5.83 -38.69
C SER A 120 -4.87 5.97 -39.89
N SER A 121 -3.79 5.19 -39.95
CA SER A 121 -2.86 5.18 -41.08
C SER A 121 -3.28 4.25 -42.21
N ASP A 122 -4.02 3.17 -41.90
CA ASP A 122 -4.61 2.24 -42.89
C ASP A 122 -5.91 2.80 -43.50
N VAL A 123 -6.56 3.77 -42.85
CA VAL A 123 -7.69 4.54 -43.40
C VAL A 123 -7.16 5.82 -44.07
N ILE A 124 -6.34 5.67 -45.11
CA ILE A 124 -6.14 6.70 -46.14
C ILE A 124 -6.46 6.07 -47.49
N VAL A 125 -7.45 6.68 -48.15
CA VAL A 125 -8.00 6.43 -49.49
C VAL A 125 -6.95 6.57 -50.59
#